data_AF-A0A9D1G874-F1
#
_entry.id   AF-A0A9D1G874-F1
#
_cell.length_a   1.000
_cell.length_b   1.000
_cell.length_c   1.000
_cell.angle_alpha   90.00
_cell.angle_beta   90.00
_cell.angle_gamma   90.00
#
_symmetry.space_group_name_H-M   'P 1'
#
loop_
_entity.id
_entity.type
_entity.pdbx_description
1 polymer ?
#
loop_
_entity_poly.entity_id
_entity_poly.type
_entity_poly.pdbx_seq_one_letter_code
_entity_poly.pdbx_strand_id
1 'polypeptide(L)'
;MKDRNKVLGILAFVALFLAGVMKILNATNLNLGSVGTVLQIIGELSLVLTVVIAAHPFAKGLKSIVWYIIYWVLAIIAVVGVVYGG
;
A
#
# COMPACT_ATOMS: atom_id res chain seq x y z
N MET A 1 -0.93 20.66 -10.55
CA MET A 1 -1.76 19.54 -10.04
C MET A 1 -1.87 18.37 -11.03
N LYS A 2 -1.69 18.60 -12.35
CA LYS A 2 -1.77 17.56 -13.39
C LYS A 2 -0.67 16.48 -13.30
N ASP A 3 0.54 16.85 -12.88
CA ASP A 3 1.69 15.93 -12.85
C ASP A 3 1.77 15.05 -11.60
N ARG A 4 1.30 15.55 -10.44
CA ARG A 4 1.29 14.79 -9.18
C ARG A 4 0.40 13.55 -9.27
N ASN A 5 -0.73 13.68 -9.95
CA ASN A 5 -1.67 12.57 -10.18
C ASN A 5 -1.11 11.54 -11.17
N LYS A 6 -0.29 11.95 -12.15
CA LYS A 6 0.41 11.03 -13.05
C LYS A 6 1.47 10.22 -12.30
N VAL A 7 2.28 10.88 -11.46
CA VAL A 7 3.32 10.20 -10.67
C VAL A 7 2.70 9.22 -9.67
N LEU A 8 1.64 9.62 -8.97
CA LEU A 8 0.88 8.72 -8.09
C LEU A 8 0.24 7.56 -8.85
N GLY A 9 -0.28 7.81 -10.05
CA GLY A 9 -0.84 6.76 -10.92
C GLY A 9 0.22 5.75 -11.36
N ILE A 10 1.41 6.20 -11.74
CA ILE A 10 2.53 5.33 -12.12
C ILE A 10 3.02 4.54 -10.90
N LEU A 11 3.18 5.18 -9.74
CA LEU A 11 3.55 4.52 -8.49
C LEU A 11 2.52 3.46 -8.08
N ALA A 12 1.23 3.76 -8.17
CA ALA A 12 0.16 2.81 -7.88
C ALA A 12 0.18 1.62 -8.84
N PHE A 13 0.42 1.87 -10.12
CA PHE A 13 0.52 0.82 -11.12
C PHE A 13 1.72 -0.11 -10.86
N VAL A 14 2.89 0.46 -10.57
CA VAL A 14 4.12 -0.30 -10.26
C VAL A 14 3.97 -1.09 -8.96
N ALA A 15 3.39 -0.48 -7.91
CA ALA A 15 3.14 -1.15 -6.64
C ALA A 15 2.15 -2.32 -6.79
N LEU A 16 1.05 -2.12 -7.54
CA LEU A 16 0.09 -3.19 -7.87
C LEU A 16 0.73 -4.32 -8.66
N PHE A 17 1.54 -3.97 -9.66
CA PHE A 17 2.22 -4.95 -10.51
C PHE A 17 3.19 -5.81 -9.69
N LEU A 18 4.06 -5.19 -8.88
CA LEU A 18 5.00 -5.89 -8.01
C LEU A 18 4.29 -6.78 -6.99
N ALA A 19 3.28 -6.26 -6.29
CA ALA A 19 2.53 -7.04 -5.32
C ALA A 19 1.77 -8.22 -5.96
N GLY A 20 1.22 -8.02 -7.16
CA GLY A 20 0.56 -9.08 -7.93
C GLY A 20 1.52 -10.20 -8.33
N VAL A 21 2.70 -9.84 -8.87
CA VAL A 21 3.75 -10.81 -9.24
C VAL A 21 4.21 -11.59 -8.01
N MET A 22 4.43 -10.92 -6.88
CA MET A 22 4.83 -11.56 -5.61
C MET A 22 3.76 -12.53 -5.09
N LYS A 23 2.47 -12.16 -5.15
CA LYS A 23 1.37 -13.07 -4.78
C LYS A 23 1.30 -14.31 -5.67
N ILE A 24 1.54 -14.17 -6.97
CA ILE A 24 1.59 -15.31 -7.90
C ILE A 24 2.80 -16.21 -7.60
N LEU A 25 3.97 -15.63 -7.30
CA LEU A 25 5.17 -16.38 -6.90
C LEU A 25 4.97 -17.17 -5.60
N ASN A 26 4.31 -16.57 -4.59
CA ASN A 26 3.93 -17.29 -3.37
C ASN A 26 2.89 -18.39 -3.63
N ALA A 27 1.85 -18.09 -4.43
CA ALA A 27 0.81 -19.06 -4.74
C ALA A 27 1.34 -20.29 -5.50
N THR A 28 2.44 -20.12 -6.24
CA THR A 28 3.11 -21.20 -6.98
C THR A 28 4.13 -21.99 -6.14
N ASN A 29 4.23 -21.73 -4.82
CA ASN A 29 5.20 -22.35 -3.91
C ASN A 29 6.65 -22.26 -4.38
N LEU A 30 6.99 -21.25 -5.19
CA LEU A 30 8.36 -20.94 -5.55
C LEU A 30 9.03 -20.38 -4.28
N ASN A 31 9.63 -21.28 -3.50
CA ASN A 31 10.16 -20.97 -2.19
C ASN A 31 11.44 -20.13 -2.33
N LEU A 32 11.29 -18.81 -2.40
CA LEU A 32 12.38 -17.83 -2.34
C LEU A 32 12.99 -17.69 -0.93
N GLY A 33 12.56 -18.51 0.03
CA GLY A 33 13.02 -18.47 1.42
C GLY A 33 12.77 -17.11 2.07
N SER A 34 13.65 -16.72 2.99
CA SER A 34 13.55 -15.47 3.77
C SER A 34 13.60 -14.20 2.90
N VAL A 35 14.18 -14.28 1.71
CA VAL A 35 14.26 -13.15 0.76
C VAL A 35 12.89 -12.89 0.11
N GLY A 36 12.12 -13.95 -0.16
CA GLY A 36 10.77 -13.85 -0.70
C GLY A 36 9.80 -13.13 0.25
N THR A 37 9.86 -13.47 1.54
CA THR A 37 9.03 -12.84 2.59
C THR A 37 9.32 -11.34 2.72
N VAL A 38 10.59 -10.95 2.75
CA VAL A 38 10.97 -9.53 2.86
C VAL A 38 10.51 -8.74 1.63
N LEU A 39 10.71 -9.28 0.42
CA LEU A 39 10.23 -8.63 -0.81
C LEU A 39 8.70 -8.51 -0.83
N GLN A 40 7.98 -9.49 -0.28
CA GLN A 40 6.53 -9.46 -0.23
C GLN A 40 6.04 -8.37 0.72
N ILE A 41 6.60 -8.30 1.93
CA ILE A 41 6.28 -7.25 2.90
C ILE A 41 6.54 -5.88 2.27
N ILE A 42 7.69 -5.69 1.63
CA ILE A 42 8.01 -4.43 0.94
C ILE A 42 6.99 -4.11 -0.17
N GLY A 43 6.60 -5.11 -0.96
CA GLY A 43 5.60 -4.97 -2.02
C GLY A 43 4.23 -4.54 -1.48
N GLU A 44 3.74 -5.21 -0.45
CA GLU A 44 2.46 -4.92 0.20
C GLU A 44 2.49 -3.55 0.91
N LEU A 45 3.60 -3.20 1.56
CA LEU A 45 3.77 -1.93 2.26
C LEU A 45 3.79 -0.76 1.27
N SER A 46 4.42 -0.94 0.10
CA SER A 46 4.38 0.05 -0.98
C SER A 46 2.96 0.30 -1.50
N LEU A 47 2.14 -0.76 -1.55
CA LEU A 47 0.75 -0.70 -1.96
C LEU A 47 -0.09 0.09 -0.95
N VAL A 48 0.03 -0.26 0.33
CA VAL A 48 -0.65 0.44 1.43
C VAL A 48 -0.28 1.91 1.46
N LEU A 49 1.02 2.24 1.39
CA LEU A 49 1.47 3.63 1.36
C LEU A 49 0.90 4.40 0.17
N THR A 50 0.84 3.77 -1.01
CA THR A 50 0.29 4.42 -2.20
C THR A 50 -1.21 4.71 -2.04
N VAL A 51 -1.97 3.77 -1.47
CA VAL A 51 -3.39 3.96 -1.18
C VAL A 51 -3.60 5.06 -0.13
N VAL A 52 -2.79 5.07 0.94
CA VAL A 52 -2.82 6.11 1.98
C VAL A 52 -2.56 7.49 1.36
N ILE A 53 -1.50 7.64 0.57
CA ILE A 53 -1.18 8.92 -0.09
C ILE A 53 -2.29 9.36 -1.06
N ALA A 54 -2.86 8.44 -1.83
CA ALA A 54 -3.95 8.72 -2.75
C ALA A 54 -5.25 9.13 -2.02
N ALA A 55 -5.54 8.51 -0.86
CA ALA A 55 -6.72 8.80 -0.05
C ALA A 55 -6.57 10.06 0.82
N HIS A 56 -5.35 10.50 1.12
CA HIS A 56 -5.07 11.69 1.93
C HIS A 56 -5.79 12.99 1.46
N PRO A 57 -5.74 13.39 0.17
CA PRO A 57 -6.46 14.60 -0.28
C PRO A 57 -7.98 14.49 -0.12
N PHE A 58 -8.55 13.28 -0.22
CA PHE A 58 -9.96 13.04 0.04
C PHE A 58 -10.28 13.19 1.54
N ALA A 59 -9.48 12.56 2.41
CA ALA A 59 -9.65 12.64 3.86
C ALA A 59 -9.50 14.08 4.38
N LYS A 60 -8.55 14.86 3.84
CA LYS A 60 -8.34 16.26 4.19
C LYS A 60 -9.45 17.19 3.69
N GLY A 61 -10.17 16.80 2.64
CA GLY A 61 -11.29 17.56 2.09
C GLY A 61 -12.60 17.45 2.90
N LEU A 62 -12.67 16.54 3.87
CA LEU A 62 -13.85 16.35 4.71
C LEU A 62 -13.95 17.46 5.78
N LYS A 63 -15.13 18.07 5.92
CA LYS A 63 -15.40 19.16 6.89
C LYS A 63 -15.32 18.71 8.35
N SER A 64 -15.44 17.41 8.62
CA SER A 64 -15.41 16.86 9.97
C SER A 64 -14.06 16.21 10.27
N ILE A 65 -13.40 16.73 11.32
CA ILE A 65 -12.09 16.30 11.80
C ILE A 65 -12.08 14.81 12.20
N VAL A 66 -13.24 14.27 12.58
CA VAL A 66 -13.43 12.88 12.98
C VAL A 66 -13.02 11.92 11.85
N TRP A 67 -13.41 12.23 10.60
CA TRP A 67 -13.06 11.39 9.46
C TRP A 67 -11.57 11.42 9.14
N TYR A 68 -10.91 12.56 9.40
CA TYR A 68 -9.47 12.68 9.24
C TYR A 68 -8.71 11.84 10.29
N ILE A 69 -9.20 11.80 11.52
CA ILE A 69 -8.65 10.93 12.58
C ILE A 69 -8.86 9.45 12.22
N ILE A 70 -10.07 9.06 11.81
CA ILE A 70 -10.38 7.68 11.39
C ILE A 70 -9.46 7.24 10.24
N TYR A 71 -9.21 8.12 9.27
CA TYR A 71 -8.28 7.85 8.18
C TYR A 71 -6.88 7.49 8.68
N TRP A 72 -6.32 8.25 9.62
CA TRP A 72 -4.99 7.97 10.17
C TRP A 72 -4.96 6.68 10.99
N VAL A 73 -6.01 6.40 11.75
CA VAL A 73 -6.15 5.13 12.50
C VAL A 73 -6.16 3.94 11.54
N LEU A 74 -6.95 4.01 10.46
CA LEU A 74 -7.00 2.98 9.44
C LEU A 74 -5.65 2.82 8.71
N ALA A 75 -4.95 3.92 8.43
CA ALA A 75 -3.63 3.88 7.82
C ALA A 75 -2.61 3.14 8.71
N ILE A 76 -2.61 3.41 10.02
CA ILE A 76 -1.72 2.73 10.98
C ILE A 76 -2.06 1.24 11.06
N ILE A 77 -3.35 0.89 11.16
CA ILE A 77 -3.80 -0.51 11.20
C ILE A 77 -3.38 -1.25 9.93
N ALA A 78 -3.51 -0.62 8.75
CA ALA A 78 -3.10 -1.23 7.49
C ALA A 78 -1.58 -1.47 7.43
N VAL A 79 -0.77 -0.52 7.89
CA VAL A 79 0.70 -0.69 7.94
C VAL A 79 1.09 -1.80 8.92
N VAL A 80 0.50 -1.82 10.12
CA VAL A 80 0.74 -2.89 11.11
C VAL A 80 0.29 -4.24 10.58
N GLY A 81 -0.85 -4.31 9.89
CA GLY A 81 -1.36 -5.54 9.27
C GLY A 81 -0.41 -6.12 8.23
N VAL A 82 0.28 -5.28 7.44
CA VAL A 82 1.30 -5.73 6.49
C VAL A 82 2.57 -6.20 7.19
N VAL A 83 3.01 -5.52 8.26
CA VAL A 83 4.26 -5.86 8.95
C VAL A 83 4.14 -7.15 9.77
N TYR A 84 2.99 -7.39 10.40
CA TYR A 84 2.77 -8.53 11.29
C TYR A 84 1.94 -9.66 10.68
N GLY A 85 1.25 -9.41 9.57
CA GLY A 85 0.44 -10.39 8.84
C GLY A 85 1.06 -10.90 7.54
N GLY A 86 2.24 -10.37 7.15
CA GLY A 86 3.04 -10.82 6.02
C GLY A 86 3.88 -12.06 6.31
#